data_AF-A0A3S7DD86-F1
#
_entry.id   AF-A0A3S7DD86-F1
#
_cell.length_a   1.000
_cell.length_b   1.000
_cell.length_c   1.000
_cell.angle_alpha   90.00
_cell.angle_beta   90.00
_cell.angle_gamma   90.00
#
_symmetry.space_group_name_H-M   'P 1'
#
loop_
_entity.id
_entity.type
_entity.pdbx_description
1 polymer ?
#
loop_
_entity_poly.entity_id
_entity_poly.type
_entity_poly.pdbx_seq_one_letter_code
_entity_poly.pdbx_strand_id
1 'polypeptide(L)'
;MRFRQLLPLFSALFALYIIWGSTYFVIRIGVESWPPLMMAGVRFLAAGGLLTAFLLLRGHKLPPLRPLLNAALIGILLLAVGNGLVTVAEHQNVPSGIAAVVVATVPLFTLCFSHFFGIKTRRLEWLGIAIGLAGIVMLNSSGNLSGNPWGAILILIGSISWAFGSVYGSRITLPVGMMAGAIEMLAAGIVLMCASLLSGEKLTALPSLSGLLAVGYLALFGSIIAINAYMYLIRNVSPALATSYAYVNPVVAVLLGTGLGGERLAPIEWLALGVIVFAVVLVTLGKYLFPAKPMPDAVENKKTLQ
;
A
#
# COMPACT_ATOMS: atom_id res chain seq x y z
N MET A 1 -16.88 -14.63 -19.44
CA MET A 1 -17.24 -14.48 -18.01
C MET A 1 -18.61 -13.82 -17.92
N ARG A 2 -19.53 -14.33 -17.09
CA ARG A 2 -20.89 -13.75 -16.96
C ARG A 2 -20.81 -12.42 -16.20
N PHE A 3 -21.60 -11.41 -16.60
CA PHE A 3 -21.61 -10.05 -16.01
C PHE A 3 -21.62 -10.03 -14.46
N ARG A 4 -22.31 -10.99 -13.83
CA ARG A 4 -22.35 -11.16 -12.35
C ARG A 4 -21.00 -11.50 -11.70
N GLN A 5 -20.05 -12.05 -12.44
CA GLN A 5 -18.69 -12.33 -11.96
C GLN A 5 -17.74 -11.13 -12.13
N LEU A 6 -18.08 -10.20 -13.03
CA LEU A 6 -17.27 -9.00 -13.28
C LEU A 6 -17.58 -7.89 -12.29
N LEU A 7 -18.84 -7.80 -11.81
CA LEU A 7 -19.25 -6.77 -10.86
C LEU A 7 -18.39 -6.73 -9.58
N PRO A 8 -18.12 -7.85 -8.88
CA PRO A 8 -17.26 -7.84 -7.69
C PRO A 8 -15.82 -7.41 -8.00
N LEU A 9 -15.30 -7.75 -9.18
CA LEU A 9 -13.96 -7.35 -9.62
C LEU A 9 -13.87 -5.85 -9.85
N PHE A 10 -14.82 -5.28 -10.59
CA PHE A 10 -14.87 -3.83 -10.84
C PHE A 10 -15.08 -3.06 -9.55
N SER A 11 -15.97 -3.52 -8.66
CA SER A 11 -16.18 -2.87 -7.37
C SER A 11 -14.92 -2.92 -6.49
N ALA A 12 -14.19 -4.04 -6.48
CA ALA A 12 -12.95 -4.16 -5.71
C ALA A 12 -11.83 -3.28 -6.28
N LEU A 13 -11.67 -3.22 -7.61
CA LEU A 13 -10.71 -2.33 -8.26
C LEU A 13 -11.03 -0.87 -7.99
N PHE A 14 -12.29 -0.48 -8.19
CA PHE A 14 -12.77 0.87 -7.90
C PHE A 14 -12.53 1.25 -6.44
N ALA A 15 -12.84 0.34 -5.51
CA ALA A 15 -12.56 0.52 -4.10
C ALA A 15 -11.07 0.78 -3.85
N LEU A 16 -10.16 -0.03 -4.39
CA LEU A 16 -8.72 0.22 -4.18
C LEU A 16 -8.27 1.55 -4.80
N TYR A 17 -8.71 1.85 -6.02
CA TYR A 17 -8.23 3.03 -6.74
C TYR A 17 -8.67 4.32 -6.05
N ILE A 18 -9.96 4.39 -5.68
CA ILE A 18 -10.54 5.61 -5.15
C ILE A 18 -10.37 5.69 -3.63
N ILE A 19 -10.61 4.61 -2.90
CA ILE A 19 -10.56 4.63 -1.43
C ILE A 19 -9.11 4.67 -0.93
N TRP A 20 -8.20 3.86 -1.46
CA TRP A 20 -6.79 3.97 -1.04
C TRP A 20 -6.11 5.22 -1.61
N GLY A 21 -6.54 5.70 -2.78
CA GLY A 21 -6.12 7.01 -3.28
C GLY A 21 -6.54 8.15 -2.34
N SER A 22 -7.79 8.16 -1.88
CA SER A 22 -8.29 9.16 -0.92
C SER A 22 -7.75 8.99 0.49
N THR A 23 -7.31 7.79 0.86
CA THR A 23 -6.80 7.48 2.21
C THR A 23 -5.66 8.43 2.61
N TYR A 24 -4.75 8.78 1.72
CA TYR A 24 -3.68 9.75 2.01
C TYR A 24 -4.26 11.11 2.38
N PHE A 25 -5.18 11.64 1.58
CA PHE A 25 -5.83 12.91 1.88
C PHE A 25 -6.59 12.90 3.21
N VAL A 26 -7.30 11.81 3.51
CA VAL A 26 -8.06 11.69 4.76
C VAL A 26 -7.15 11.46 5.98
N ILE A 27 -6.01 10.79 5.81
CA ILE A 27 -4.97 10.71 6.85
C ILE A 27 -4.49 12.13 7.16
N ARG A 28 -4.18 12.94 6.13
CA ARG A 28 -3.74 14.33 6.31
C ARG A 28 -4.75 15.19 7.09
N ILE A 29 -6.06 14.99 6.87
CA ILE A 29 -7.11 15.65 7.66
C ILE A 29 -7.11 15.15 9.11
N GLY A 30 -7.02 13.84 9.32
CA GLY A 30 -7.09 13.24 10.66
C GLY A 30 -5.94 13.69 11.55
N VAL A 31 -4.72 13.70 11.02
CA VAL A 31 -3.51 14.05 11.78
C VAL A 31 -3.42 15.54 12.15
N GLU A 32 -4.33 16.40 11.68
CA GLU A 32 -4.43 17.79 12.18
C GLU A 32 -4.94 17.86 13.62
N SER A 33 -5.66 16.83 14.06
CA SER A 33 -6.34 16.81 15.36
C SER A 33 -6.00 15.59 16.21
N TRP A 34 -5.34 14.59 15.63
CA TRP A 34 -4.91 13.39 16.31
C TRP A 34 -3.39 13.23 16.26
N PRO A 35 -2.75 12.83 17.38
CA PRO A 35 -1.43 12.20 17.34
C PRO A 35 -1.41 11.02 16.35
N PRO A 36 -0.39 10.90 15.49
CA PRO A 36 -0.43 10.03 14.32
C PRO A 36 -0.50 8.54 14.66
N LEU A 37 0.29 8.06 15.63
CA LEU A 37 0.30 6.63 15.97
C LEU A 37 -1.00 6.25 16.66
N MET A 38 -1.53 7.11 17.53
CA MET A 38 -2.81 6.92 18.18
C MET A 38 -3.96 6.90 17.17
N MET A 39 -3.97 7.83 16.21
CA MET A 39 -4.99 7.87 15.16
C MET A 39 -5.04 6.57 14.37
N ALA A 40 -3.87 6.12 13.89
CA ALA A 40 -3.74 4.87 13.15
C ALA A 40 -4.10 3.66 14.03
N GLY A 41 -3.68 3.67 15.30
CA GLY A 41 -4.00 2.64 16.28
C GLY A 41 -5.51 2.50 16.52
N VAL A 42 -6.19 3.60 16.82
CA VAL A 42 -7.65 3.65 17.00
C VAL A 42 -8.37 3.20 15.74
N ARG A 43 -7.96 3.70 14.56
CA ARG A 43 -8.51 3.29 13.26
C ARG A 43 -8.44 1.77 13.07
N PHE A 44 -7.27 1.17 13.24
CA PHE A 44 -7.08 -0.25 12.97
C PHE A 44 -7.68 -1.15 14.06
N LEU A 45 -7.64 -0.75 15.33
CA LEU A 45 -8.34 -1.45 16.40
C LEU A 45 -9.85 -1.44 16.20
N ALA A 46 -10.43 -0.29 15.86
CA ALA A 46 -11.86 -0.19 15.57
C ALA A 46 -12.25 -1.05 14.37
N ALA A 47 -11.52 -0.93 13.25
CA ALA A 47 -11.78 -1.71 12.04
C ALA A 47 -11.62 -3.22 12.27
N GLY A 48 -10.52 -3.64 12.88
CA GLY A 48 -10.22 -5.04 13.19
C GLY A 48 -11.18 -5.63 14.21
N GLY A 49 -11.53 -4.87 15.25
CA GLY A 49 -12.49 -5.27 16.28
C GLY A 49 -13.90 -5.44 15.74
N LEU A 50 -14.40 -4.46 14.98
CA LEU A 50 -15.71 -4.53 14.34
C LEU A 50 -15.82 -5.70 13.37
N LEU A 51 -14.80 -5.90 12.51
CA LEU A 51 -14.81 -6.99 11.55
C LEU A 51 -14.70 -8.35 12.23
N THR A 52 -13.85 -8.49 13.25
CA THR A 52 -13.72 -9.73 14.02
C THR A 52 -15.03 -10.06 14.73
N ALA A 53 -15.63 -9.09 15.44
CA ALA A 53 -16.91 -9.27 16.12
C ALA A 53 -18.00 -9.69 15.14
N PHE A 54 -18.13 -9.00 14.00
CA PHE A 54 -19.07 -9.37 12.95
C PHE A 54 -18.86 -10.82 12.45
N LEU A 55 -17.61 -11.22 12.17
CA LEU A 55 -17.31 -12.56 11.69
C LEU A 55 -17.63 -13.65 12.73
N LEU A 56 -17.31 -13.42 14.00
CA LEU A 56 -17.64 -14.34 15.09
C LEU A 56 -19.16 -14.48 15.27
N LEU A 57 -19.91 -13.38 15.21
CA LEU A 57 -21.37 -13.37 15.25
C LEU A 57 -21.99 -14.11 14.05
N ARG A 58 -21.29 -14.17 12.91
CA ARG A 58 -21.69 -14.95 11.72
C ARG A 58 -21.26 -16.42 11.77
N GLY A 59 -20.69 -16.87 12.89
CA GLY A 59 -20.29 -18.26 13.11
C GLY A 59 -18.91 -18.63 12.55
N HIS A 60 -18.12 -17.66 12.09
CA HIS A 60 -16.71 -17.93 11.77
C HIS A 60 -15.94 -18.23 13.06
N LYS A 61 -14.92 -19.09 12.96
CA LYS A 61 -14.04 -19.44 14.06
C LYS A 61 -12.73 -18.64 13.96
N LEU A 62 -12.11 -18.39 15.11
CA LEU A 62 -10.74 -17.90 15.14
C LEU A 62 -9.81 -18.94 14.49
N PRO A 63 -8.81 -18.50 13.72
CA PRO A 63 -7.89 -19.41 13.06
C PRO A 63 -6.95 -20.06 14.08
N PRO A 64 -6.29 -21.18 13.72
CA PRO A 64 -5.24 -21.77 14.54
C PRO A 64 -4.10 -20.78 14.81
N LEU A 65 -3.34 -21.03 15.88
CA LEU A 65 -2.30 -20.11 16.36
C LEU A 65 -1.28 -19.73 15.27
N ARG A 66 -0.81 -20.68 14.46
CA ARG A 66 0.21 -20.40 13.44
C ARG A 66 -0.29 -19.44 12.34
N PRO A 67 -1.40 -19.70 11.63
CA PRO A 67 -1.99 -18.71 10.72
C PRO A 67 -2.34 -17.38 11.39
N LEU A 68 -2.78 -17.40 12.66
CA LEU A 68 -3.05 -16.18 13.42
C LEU A 68 -1.79 -15.33 13.61
N LEU A 69 -0.68 -15.93 14.07
CA LEU A 69 0.60 -15.23 14.25
C LEU A 69 1.18 -14.75 12.91
N ASN A 70 1.00 -15.53 11.84
CA ASN A 70 1.40 -15.11 10.49
C ASN A 70 0.63 -13.86 10.04
N ALA A 71 -0.70 -13.85 10.19
CA ALA A 71 -1.52 -12.68 9.87
C ALA A 71 -1.17 -11.48 10.75
N ALA A 72 -0.90 -11.70 12.04
CA ALA A 72 -0.45 -10.64 12.93
C ALA A 72 0.88 -10.01 12.44
N LEU A 73 1.85 -10.83 12.05
CA LEU A 73 3.13 -10.36 11.48
C LEU A 73 2.91 -9.57 10.18
N ILE A 74 2.07 -10.05 9.27
CA ILE A 74 1.74 -9.32 8.03
C ILE A 74 1.06 -7.98 8.34
N GLY A 75 0.13 -7.95 9.29
CA GLY A 75 -0.52 -6.73 9.75
C GLY A 75 0.48 -5.71 10.30
N ILE A 76 1.46 -6.16 11.07
CA ILE A 76 2.53 -5.30 11.58
C ILE A 76 3.34 -4.70 10.42
N LEU A 77 3.76 -5.53 9.46
CA LEU A 77 4.60 -5.07 8.34
C LEU A 77 3.85 -4.08 7.43
N LEU A 78 2.61 -4.40 7.06
CA LEU A 78 1.83 -3.61 6.10
C LEU A 78 1.15 -2.42 6.77
N LEU A 79 0.43 -2.64 7.87
CA LEU A 79 -0.45 -1.62 8.43
C LEU A 79 0.24 -0.80 9.52
N ALA A 80 0.97 -1.44 10.45
CA ALA A 80 1.66 -0.70 11.51
C ALA A 80 2.91 0.03 10.99
N VAL A 81 3.81 -0.68 10.30
CA VAL A 81 5.01 -0.06 9.73
C VAL A 81 4.68 0.64 8.41
N GLY A 82 4.06 -0.06 7.46
CA GLY A 82 3.76 0.51 6.14
C GLY A 82 2.87 1.74 6.22
N ASN A 83 1.63 1.60 6.69
CA ASN A 83 0.68 2.72 6.75
C ASN A 83 0.92 3.65 7.96
N GLY A 84 1.38 3.13 9.10
CA GLY A 84 1.67 3.95 10.27
C GLY A 84 2.80 4.96 10.03
N LEU A 85 3.89 4.57 9.36
CA LEU A 85 4.97 5.53 9.04
C LEU A 85 4.54 6.60 8.03
N VAL A 86 3.65 6.27 7.09
CA VAL A 86 3.01 7.27 6.22
C VAL A 86 2.20 8.27 7.05
N THR A 87 1.41 7.77 8.01
CA THR A 87 0.61 8.61 8.91
C THR A 87 1.50 9.57 9.73
N VAL A 88 2.64 9.08 10.23
CA VAL A 88 3.62 9.92 10.93
C VAL A 88 4.24 10.96 9.99
N ALA A 89 4.60 10.58 8.76
CA ALA A 89 5.18 11.49 7.79
C ALA A 89 4.21 12.62 7.40
N GLU A 90 2.93 12.31 7.18
CA GLU A 90 1.91 13.33 6.89
C GLU A 90 1.65 14.26 8.08
N HIS A 91 1.71 13.75 9.32
CA HIS A 91 1.69 14.59 10.52
C HIS A 91 2.91 15.52 10.61
N GLN A 92 4.04 15.14 10.02
CA GLN A 92 5.21 16.01 9.86
C GLN A 92 5.11 16.93 8.62
N ASN A 93 3.89 17.22 8.17
CA ASN A 93 3.56 18.12 7.06
C ASN A 93 4.02 17.65 5.67
N VAL A 94 4.28 16.35 5.48
CA VAL A 94 4.39 15.83 4.11
C VAL A 94 3.01 15.91 3.44
N PRO A 95 2.87 16.58 2.28
CA PRO A 95 1.61 16.63 1.55
C PRO A 95 1.11 15.24 1.15
N SER A 96 -0.19 15.01 1.20
CA SER A 96 -0.80 13.71 0.91
C SER A 96 -0.53 13.23 -0.52
N GLY A 97 -0.54 14.14 -1.49
CA GLY A 97 -0.16 13.84 -2.87
C GLY A 97 1.29 13.35 -2.99
N ILE A 98 2.21 14.00 -2.28
CA ILE A 98 3.64 13.62 -2.24
C ILE A 98 3.81 12.26 -1.55
N ALA A 99 3.12 12.03 -0.44
CA ALA A 99 3.17 10.76 0.26
C ALA A 99 2.74 9.61 -0.64
N ALA A 100 1.62 9.77 -1.35
CA ALA A 100 1.14 8.79 -2.32
C ALA A 100 2.14 8.54 -3.46
N VAL A 101 2.81 9.58 -3.97
CA VAL A 101 3.85 9.46 -5.00
C VAL A 101 5.03 8.60 -4.51
N VAL A 102 5.52 8.83 -3.29
CA VAL A 102 6.61 8.00 -2.75
C VAL A 102 6.14 6.57 -2.54
N VAL A 103 4.94 6.33 -2.01
CA VAL A 103 4.38 4.97 -1.85
C VAL A 103 4.19 4.25 -3.19
N ALA A 104 4.02 4.97 -4.30
CA ALA A 104 3.96 4.37 -5.63
C ALA A 104 5.23 3.56 -5.98
N THR A 105 6.33 3.69 -5.24
CA THR A 105 7.55 2.90 -5.43
C THR A 105 7.47 1.49 -4.83
N VAL A 106 6.42 1.15 -4.07
CA VAL A 106 6.19 -0.19 -3.50
C VAL A 106 6.40 -1.31 -4.53
N PRO A 107 5.87 -1.25 -5.77
CA PRO A 107 6.09 -2.31 -6.75
C PRO A 107 7.55 -2.47 -7.19
N LEU A 108 8.36 -1.42 -7.13
CA LEU A 108 9.80 -1.50 -7.40
C LEU A 108 10.49 -2.34 -6.31
N PHE A 109 10.17 -2.10 -5.05
CA PHE A 109 10.69 -2.90 -3.93
C PHE A 109 10.13 -4.33 -3.94
N THR A 110 8.86 -4.51 -4.29
CA THR A 110 8.22 -5.83 -4.43
C THR A 110 8.97 -6.68 -5.46
N LEU A 111 9.40 -6.08 -6.57
CA LEU A 111 10.23 -6.75 -7.57
C LEU A 111 11.59 -7.16 -7.02
N CYS A 112 12.29 -6.26 -6.30
CA CYS A 112 13.57 -6.56 -5.66
C CYS A 112 13.45 -7.75 -4.69
N PHE A 113 12.45 -7.73 -3.80
CA PHE A 113 12.21 -8.86 -2.90
C PHE A 113 11.84 -10.13 -3.65
N SER A 114 10.95 -10.04 -4.66
CA SER A 114 10.58 -11.18 -5.49
C SER A 114 11.78 -11.85 -6.14
N HIS A 115 12.76 -11.07 -6.59
CA HIS A 115 14.02 -11.58 -7.14
C HIS A 115 14.82 -12.42 -6.11
N PHE A 116 14.97 -11.92 -4.88
CA PHE A 116 15.65 -12.66 -3.81
C PHE A 116 14.96 -13.99 -3.46
N PHE A 117 13.67 -14.12 -3.77
CA PHE A 117 12.92 -15.35 -3.61
C PHE A 117 12.83 -16.20 -4.90
N GLY A 118 13.71 -15.98 -5.87
CA GLY A 118 13.87 -16.83 -7.05
C GLY A 118 12.96 -16.50 -8.23
N ILE A 119 12.20 -15.41 -8.20
CA ILE A 119 11.42 -14.96 -9.36
C ILE A 119 12.38 -14.30 -10.36
N LYS A 120 12.42 -14.83 -11.59
CA LYS A 120 13.28 -14.31 -12.66
C LYS A 120 12.89 -12.87 -13.00
N THR A 121 13.88 -11.98 -13.09
CA THR A 121 13.71 -10.58 -13.47
C THR A 121 14.34 -10.28 -14.82
N ARG A 122 13.83 -9.25 -15.51
CA ARG A 122 14.31 -8.79 -16.83
C ARG A 122 15.20 -7.54 -16.68
N ARG A 123 16.06 -7.26 -17.66
CA ARG A 123 16.85 -6.00 -17.67
C ARG A 123 15.97 -4.75 -17.66
N LEU A 124 14.81 -4.82 -18.33
CA LEU A 124 13.83 -3.74 -18.39
C LEU A 124 13.26 -3.37 -17.01
N GLU A 125 13.08 -4.38 -16.16
CA GLU A 125 12.59 -4.23 -14.79
C GLU A 125 13.61 -3.50 -13.90
N TRP A 126 14.91 -3.80 -14.06
CA TRP A 126 15.98 -3.05 -13.40
C TRP A 126 16.10 -1.60 -13.88
N LEU A 127 15.88 -1.35 -15.18
CA LEU A 127 15.80 0.01 -15.70
C LEU A 127 14.65 0.80 -15.07
N GLY A 128 13.46 0.17 -14.96
CA GLY A 128 12.32 0.76 -14.26
C GLY A 128 12.63 1.10 -12.79
N ILE A 129 13.32 0.21 -12.07
CA ILE A 129 13.78 0.50 -10.70
C ILE A 129 14.70 1.73 -10.68
N ALA A 130 15.70 1.81 -11.57
CA ALA A 130 16.62 2.94 -11.62
C ALA A 130 15.92 4.27 -11.93
N ILE A 131 14.97 4.27 -12.89
CA ILE A 131 14.16 5.45 -13.23
C ILE A 131 13.31 5.88 -12.03
N GLY A 132 12.68 4.92 -11.34
CA GLY A 132 11.87 5.21 -10.16
C GLY A 132 12.68 5.83 -9.02
N LEU A 133 13.87 5.29 -8.75
CA LEU A 133 14.81 5.85 -7.77
C LEU A 133 15.23 7.28 -8.16
N ALA A 134 15.50 7.54 -9.44
CA ALA A 134 15.79 8.90 -9.91
C ALA A 134 14.59 9.84 -9.70
N GLY A 135 13.37 9.36 -9.90
CA GLY A 135 12.14 10.10 -9.58
C GLY A 135 12.02 10.47 -8.10
N ILE A 136 12.41 9.58 -7.18
CA ILE A 136 12.43 9.86 -5.73
C ILE A 136 13.47 10.93 -5.38
N VAL A 137 14.68 10.83 -5.96
CA VAL A 137 15.75 11.84 -5.76
C VAL A 137 15.28 13.20 -6.29
N MET A 138 14.62 13.23 -7.44
CA MET A 138 14.04 14.44 -8.00
C MET A 138 12.93 15.01 -7.11
N LEU A 139 12.08 14.17 -6.54
CA LEU A 139 11.08 14.59 -5.56
C LEU A 139 11.73 15.20 -4.31
N ASN A 140 12.86 14.65 -3.84
CA ASN A 140 13.58 15.18 -2.68
C ASN A 140 14.21 16.57 -2.95
N SER A 141 14.54 16.88 -4.22
CA SER A 141 15.02 18.20 -4.62
C SER A 141 13.95 19.31 -4.60
N SER A 142 12.68 18.94 -4.33
CA SER A 142 11.60 19.90 -4.13
C SER A 142 11.64 20.54 -2.74
N GLY A 143 11.21 21.81 -2.66
CA GLY A 143 11.16 22.57 -1.41
C GLY A 143 10.33 21.92 -0.28
N ASN A 144 9.32 21.12 -0.62
CA ASN A 144 8.43 20.48 0.35
C ASN A 144 9.10 19.32 1.11
N LEU A 145 10.02 18.58 0.46
CA LEU A 145 10.77 17.49 1.08
C LEU A 145 12.17 17.91 1.52
N SER A 146 12.79 18.91 0.88
CA SER A 146 14.10 19.40 1.30
C SER A 146 14.06 20.03 2.70
N GLY A 147 12.90 20.57 3.11
CA GLY A 147 12.65 21.04 4.47
C GLY A 147 12.35 19.94 5.50
N ASN A 148 12.01 18.73 5.05
CA ASN A 148 11.74 17.57 5.92
C ASN A 148 12.19 16.24 5.26
N PRO A 149 13.50 15.96 5.22
CA PRO A 149 14.02 14.73 4.62
C PRO A 149 13.58 13.47 5.39
N TRP A 150 13.24 13.60 6.67
CA TRP A 150 12.79 12.50 7.52
C TRP A 150 11.44 11.94 7.06
N GLY A 151 10.52 12.80 6.63
CA GLY A 151 9.22 12.37 6.08
C GLY A 151 9.38 11.41 4.89
N ALA A 152 10.29 11.71 3.96
CA ALA A 152 10.60 10.82 2.83
C ALA A 152 11.12 9.45 3.30
N ILE A 153 12.06 9.46 4.24
CA ILE A 153 12.68 8.25 4.77
C ILE A 153 11.63 7.36 5.46
N LEU A 154 10.74 7.94 6.25
CA LEU A 154 9.65 7.21 6.90
C LEU A 154 8.74 6.52 5.87
N ILE A 155 8.35 7.23 4.81
CA ILE A 155 7.50 6.66 3.76
C ILE A 155 8.24 5.59 2.96
N LEU A 156 9.54 5.75 2.70
CA LEU A 156 10.36 4.72 2.05
C LEU A 156 10.48 3.46 2.91
N ILE A 157 10.75 3.59 4.22
CA ILE A 157 10.76 2.45 5.15
C ILE A 157 9.39 1.77 5.15
N GLY A 158 8.30 2.55 5.21
CA GLY A 158 6.95 2.03 5.11
C GLY A 158 6.70 1.27 3.80
N SER A 159 7.15 1.82 2.67
CA SER A 159 7.02 1.21 1.35
C SER A 159 7.82 -0.09 1.21
N ILE A 160 9.04 -0.12 1.76
CA ILE A 160 9.89 -1.33 1.80
C ILE A 160 9.22 -2.40 2.67
N SER A 161 8.72 -2.03 3.86
CA SER A 161 8.03 -2.95 4.77
C SER A 161 6.76 -3.52 4.14
N TRP A 162 5.97 -2.67 3.48
CA TRP A 162 4.77 -3.09 2.74
C TRP A 162 5.11 -4.07 1.62
N ALA A 163 6.13 -3.74 0.82
CA ALA A 163 6.59 -4.58 -0.28
C ALA A 163 7.08 -5.93 0.21
N PHE A 164 7.92 -5.95 1.25
CA PHE A 164 8.42 -7.18 1.86
C PHE A 164 7.28 -8.02 2.43
N GLY A 165 6.40 -7.43 3.24
CA GLY A 165 5.27 -8.15 3.84
C GLY A 165 4.30 -8.70 2.80
N SER A 166 4.07 -7.98 1.69
CA SER A 166 3.22 -8.48 0.59
C SER A 166 3.84 -9.70 -0.08
N VAL A 167 5.15 -9.66 -0.33
CA VAL A 167 5.91 -10.75 -0.96
C VAL A 167 6.01 -11.95 -0.01
N TYR A 168 6.35 -11.73 1.26
CA TYR A 168 6.45 -12.77 2.27
C TYR A 168 5.08 -13.39 2.59
N GLY A 169 4.04 -12.57 2.73
CA GLY A 169 2.65 -12.97 2.96
C GLY A 169 2.12 -13.94 1.91
N SER A 170 2.54 -13.78 0.65
CA SER A 170 2.16 -14.71 -0.44
C SER A 170 2.76 -16.12 -0.30
N ARG A 171 3.74 -16.31 0.59
CA ARG A 171 4.47 -17.59 0.78
C ARG A 171 4.15 -18.29 2.10
N ILE A 172 3.41 -17.65 3.00
CA ILE A 172 3.07 -18.21 4.29
C ILE A 172 1.57 -18.53 4.36
N THR A 173 1.22 -19.46 5.23
CA THR A 173 -0.19 -19.81 5.45
C THR A 173 -0.86 -18.70 6.25
N LEU A 174 -1.89 -18.09 5.67
CA LEU A 174 -2.73 -17.08 6.30
C LEU A 174 -4.14 -17.63 6.59
N PRO A 175 -4.91 -17.00 7.49
CA PRO A 175 -6.31 -17.33 7.72
C PRO A 175 -7.14 -17.23 6.44
N VAL A 176 -8.22 -18.01 6.37
CA VAL A 176 -9.12 -18.00 5.21
C VAL A 176 -10.11 -16.84 5.30
N GLY A 177 -10.47 -16.27 4.15
CA GLY A 177 -11.48 -15.22 4.06
C GLY A 177 -11.08 -13.90 4.74
N MET A 178 -12.08 -13.15 5.21
CA MET A 178 -11.91 -11.80 5.78
C MET A 178 -11.27 -11.79 7.18
N MET A 179 -11.14 -12.97 7.83
CA MET A 179 -10.51 -13.09 9.15
C MET A 179 -9.01 -12.77 9.12
N ALA A 180 -8.33 -12.98 7.98
CA ALA A 180 -6.93 -12.58 7.82
C ALA A 180 -6.76 -11.06 7.98
N GLY A 181 -7.53 -10.27 7.21
CA GLY A 181 -7.51 -8.81 7.31
C GLY A 181 -7.95 -8.31 8.68
N ALA A 182 -8.91 -8.98 9.34
CA ALA A 182 -9.34 -8.63 10.69
C ALA A 182 -8.20 -8.75 11.71
N ILE A 183 -7.43 -9.85 11.67
CA ILE A 183 -6.27 -10.08 12.54
C ILE A 183 -5.12 -9.14 12.19
N GLU A 184 -4.86 -8.90 10.91
CA GLU A 184 -3.85 -7.93 10.46
C GLU A 184 -4.13 -6.54 11.06
N MET A 185 -5.38 -6.07 10.98
CA MET A 185 -5.80 -4.79 11.54
C MET A 185 -5.70 -4.77 13.08
N LEU A 186 -6.14 -5.82 13.76
CA LEU A 186 -6.03 -5.90 15.23
C LEU A 186 -4.57 -5.85 15.69
N ALA A 187 -3.69 -6.67 15.10
CA ALA A 187 -2.28 -6.71 15.45
C ALA A 187 -1.61 -5.36 15.21
N ALA A 188 -1.89 -4.73 14.06
CA ALA A 188 -1.37 -3.41 13.74
C ALA A 188 -1.87 -2.34 14.71
N GLY A 189 -3.17 -2.34 15.01
CA GLY A 189 -3.78 -1.43 15.95
C GLY A 189 -3.17 -1.54 17.36
N ILE A 190 -2.94 -2.76 17.85
CA ILE A 190 -2.26 -3.00 19.14
C ILE A 190 -0.85 -2.42 19.12
N VAL A 191 -0.05 -2.75 18.11
CA VAL A 191 1.34 -2.27 18.00
C VAL A 191 1.40 -0.75 17.92
N LEU A 192 0.51 -0.12 17.14
CA LEU A 192 0.45 1.33 17.00
C LEU A 192 -0.01 2.01 18.29
N MET A 193 -0.97 1.45 19.03
CA MET A 193 -1.36 1.98 20.34
C MET A 193 -0.24 1.83 21.38
N CYS A 194 0.50 0.71 21.36
CA CYS A 194 1.69 0.55 22.19
C CYS A 194 2.76 1.59 21.82
N ALA A 195 3.02 1.78 20.52
CA ALA A 195 3.98 2.77 20.05
C ALA A 195 3.57 4.19 20.45
N SER A 196 2.28 4.53 20.33
CA SER A 196 1.69 5.80 20.77
C SER A 196 1.90 6.06 22.27
N LEU A 197 1.65 5.05 23.10
CA LEU A 197 1.88 5.12 24.54
C LEU A 197 3.38 5.32 24.87
N LEU A 198 4.25 4.57 24.20
CA LEU A 198 5.70 4.62 24.41
C LEU A 198 6.32 5.93 23.89
N SER A 199 5.76 6.52 22.83
CA SER A 199 6.19 7.83 22.32
C SER A 199 5.58 9.00 23.12
N GLY A 200 4.72 8.72 24.09
CA GLY A 200 4.09 9.72 24.93
C GLY A 200 3.03 10.57 24.22
N GLU A 201 2.45 10.07 23.13
CA GLU A 201 1.34 10.75 22.46
C GLU A 201 0.12 10.85 23.41
N LYS A 202 -0.51 12.01 23.41
CA LYS A 202 -1.70 12.29 24.23
C LYS A 202 -2.66 13.15 23.42
N LEU A 203 -3.96 12.90 23.59
CA LEU A 203 -4.97 13.90 23.21
C LEU A 203 -4.90 15.04 24.21
N THR A 204 -4.39 16.18 23.75
CA THR A 204 -4.40 17.43 24.52
C THR A 204 -5.74 18.17 24.40
N ALA A 205 -6.48 17.90 23.32
CA ALA A 205 -7.83 18.41 23.09
C ALA A 205 -8.70 17.32 22.46
N LEU A 206 -10.02 17.51 22.53
CA LEU A 206 -10.94 16.67 21.77
C LEU A 206 -10.69 16.89 20.27
N PRO A 207 -10.55 15.82 19.48
CA PRO A 207 -10.41 15.94 18.04
C PRO A 207 -11.60 16.66 17.42
N SER A 208 -11.35 17.42 16.37
CA SER A 208 -12.40 18.10 15.61
C SER A 208 -13.39 17.09 15.00
N LEU A 209 -14.57 17.57 14.60
CA LEU A 209 -15.52 16.75 13.86
C LEU A 209 -14.89 16.17 12.57
N SER A 210 -14.09 16.96 11.85
CA SER A 210 -13.37 16.49 10.67
C SER A 210 -12.37 15.38 11.01
N GLY A 211 -11.64 15.48 12.12
CA GLY A 211 -10.74 14.45 12.61
C GLY A 211 -11.45 13.15 12.99
N LEU A 212 -12.58 13.24 13.69
CA LEU A 212 -13.40 12.08 14.03
C LEU A 212 -13.98 11.39 12.78
N LEU A 213 -14.51 12.17 11.84
CA LEU A 213 -15.02 11.66 10.56
C LEU A 213 -13.89 11.05 9.71
N ALA A 214 -12.69 11.61 9.75
CA ALA A 214 -11.52 11.03 9.10
C ALA A 214 -11.19 9.65 9.65
N VAL A 215 -11.12 9.47 10.98
CA VAL A 215 -10.90 8.15 11.60
C VAL A 215 -12.02 7.18 11.23
N GLY A 216 -13.28 7.61 11.26
CA GLY A 216 -14.43 6.77 10.87
C GLY A 216 -14.36 6.34 9.40
N TYR A 217 -14.04 7.26 8.49
CA TYR A 217 -13.85 6.98 7.07
C TYR A 217 -12.69 5.99 6.86
N LEU A 218 -11.56 6.24 7.51
CA LEU A 218 -10.37 5.41 7.41
C LEU A 218 -10.59 4.02 7.97
N ALA A 219 -11.35 3.87 9.06
CA ALA A 219 -11.69 2.58 9.64
C ALA A 219 -12.65 1.79 8.74
N LEU A 220 -13.71 2.41 8.23
CA LEU A 220 -14.72 1.73 7.42
C LEU A 220 -14.24 1.50 5.97
N PHE A 221 -13.93 2.58 5.26
CA PHE A 221 -13.58 2.53 3.85
C PHE A 221 -12.12 2.13 3.66
N GLY A 222 -11.19 2.90 4.25
CA GLY A 222 -9.75 2.69 4.07
C GLY A 222 -9.23 1.37 4.61
N SER A 223 -9.89 0.81 5.62
CA SER A 223 -9.50 -0.44 6.28
C SER A 223 -10.47 -1.60 5.96
N ILE A 224 -11.68 -1.63 6.53
CA ILE A 224 -12.57 -2.80 6.36
C ILE A 224 -12.86 -3.10 4.89
N ILE A 225 -13.31 -2.11 4.11
CA ILE A 225 -13.70 -2.33 2.71
C ILE A 225 -12.47 -2.57 1.84
N ALA A 226 -11.50 -1.65 1.86
CA ALA A 226 -10.38 -1.69 0.93
C ALA A 226 -9.41 -2.86 1.18
N ILE A 227 -9.08 -3.21 2.44
CA ILE A 227 -8.19 -4.35 2.73
C ILE A 227 -8.84 -5.66 2.25
N ASN A 228 -10.14 -5.84 2.48
CA ASN A 228 -10.83 -7.04 2.01
C ASN A 228 -10.99 -7.06 0.49
N ALA A 229 -11.19 -5.91 -0.16
CA ALA A 229 -11.16 -5.80 -1.62
C ALA A 229 -9.79 -6.19 -2.19
N TYR A 230 -8.69 -5.76 -1.56
CA TYR A 230 -7.34 -6.16 -1.94
C TYR A 230 -7.14 -7.67 -1.81
N MET A 231 -7.52 -8.25 -0.66
CA MET A 231 -7.42 -9.70 -0.44
C MET A 231 -8.28 -10.52 -1.43
N TYR A 232 -9.41 -9.98 -1.87
CA TYR A 232 -10.21 -10.56 -2.93
C TYR A 232 -9.47 -10.50 -4.29
N LEU A 233 -8.92 -9.34 -4.66
CA LEU A 233 -8.23 -9.17 -5.94
C LEU A 233 -6.98 -10.06 -6.07
N ILE A 234 -6.12 -10.13 -5.05
CA ILE A 234 -4.91 -10.97 -5.12
C ILE A 234 -5.23 -12.46 -5.34
N ARG A 235 -6.45 -12.92 -5.02
CA ARG A 235 -6.91 -14.30 -5.22
C ARG A 235 -7.64 -14.51 -6.55
N ASN A 236 -8.14 -13.46 -7.19
CA ASN A 236 -9.08 -13.57 -8.31
C ASN A 236 -8.58 -12.92 -9.61
N VAL A 237 -7.54 -12.08 -9.56
CA VAL A 237 -6.97 -11.45 -10.77
C VAL A 237 -5.48 -11.67 -10.87
N SER A 238 -4.91 -11.31 -12.02
CA SER A 238 -3.46 -11.34 -12.20
C SER A 238 -2.78 -10.38 -11.22
N PRO A 239 -1.56 -10.68 -10.74
CA PRO A 239 -0.82 -9.79 -9.85
C PRO A 239 -0.70 -8.35 -10.38
N ALA A 240 -0.49 -8.19 -11.70
CA ALA A 240 -0.39 -6.88 -12.34
C ALA A 240 -1.70 -6.06 -12.23
N LEU A 241 -2.85 -6.72 -12.33
CA LEU A 241 -4.14 -6.05 -12.13
C LEU A 241 -4.41 -5.82 -10.64
N ALA A 242 -4.04 -6.75 -9.75
CA ALA A 242 -4.22 -6.59 -8.31
C ALA A 242 -3.41 -5.42 -7.72
N THR A 243 -2.23 -5.12 -8.27
CA THR A 243 -1.38 -4.01 -7.82
C THR A 243 -1.54 -2.72 -8.63
N SER A 244 -2.45 -2.70 -9.60
CA SER A 244 -2.64 -1.56 -10.50
C SER A 244 -3.14 -0.28 -9.83
N TYR A 245 -3.67 -0.39 -8.62
CA TYR A 245 -4.02 0.76 -7.79
C TYR A 245 -2.81 1.67 -7.53
N ALA A 246 -1.59 1.13 -7.54
CA ALA A 246 -0.37 1.90 -7.31
C ALA A 246 -0.15 3.01 -8.36
N TYR A 247 -0.73 2.91 -9.55
CA TYR A 247 -0.65 3.96 -10.58
C TYR A 247 -1.71 5.06 -10.39
N VAL A 248 -2.86 4.69 -9.83
CA VAL A 248 -4.04 5.57 -9.74
C VAL A 248 -4.05 6.33 -8.44
N ASN A 249 -3.61 5.71 -7.35
CA ASN A 249 -3.62 6.31 -6.02
C ASN A 249 -2.88 7.66 -5.95
N PRO A 250 -1.69 7.84 -6.55
CA PRO A 250 -1.02 9.14 -6.54
C PRO A 250 -1.83 10.23 -7.23
N VAL A 251 -2.49 9.90 -8.35
CA VAL A 251 -3.33 10.85 -9.08
C VAL A 251 -4.54 11.26 -8.23
N VAL A 252 -5.23 10.30 -7.61
CA VAL A 252 -6.39 10.57 -6.74
C VAL A 252 -5.96 11.38 -5.52
N ALA A 253 -4.86 11.02 -4.87
CA ALA A 253 -4.33 11.74 -3.72
C ALA A 253 -3.97 13.19 -4.07
N VAL A 254 -3.29 13.41 -5.20
CA VAL A 254 -2.94 14.74 -5.69
C VAL A 254 -4.18 15.56 -6.04
N LEU A 255 -5.18 14.99 -6.72
CA LEU A 255 -6.41 15.70 -7.06
C LEU A 255 -7.21 16.13 -5.82
N LEU A 256 -7.29 15.25 -4.81
CA LEU A 256 -7.95 15.57 -3.54
C LEU A 256 -7.14 16.57 -2.71
N GLY A 257 -5.83 16.36 -2.59
CA GLY A 257 -4.92 17.26 -1.86
C GLY A 257 -4.91 18.66 -2.45
N THR A 258 -4.76 18.80 -3.76
CA THR A 258 -4.75 20.12 -4.44
C THR A 258 -6.13 20.75 -4.54
N GLY A 259 -7.18 19.96 -4.81
CA GLY A 259 -8.53 20.46 -5.04
C GLY A 259 -9.32 20.76 -3.76
N LEU A 260 -9.18 19.93 -2.72
CA LEU A 260 -9.91 20.07 -1.45
C LEU A 260 -9.00 20.43 -0.27
N GLY A 261 -7.74 19.96 -0.28
CA GLY A 261 -6.78 20.19 0.80
C GLY A 261 -6.00 21.49 0.73
N GLY A 262 -6.08 22.22 -0.39
CA GLY A 262 -5.26 23.40 -0.62
C GLY A 262 -3.76 23.12 -0.78
N GLU A 263 -3.36 21.86 -0.97
CA GLU A 263 -1.97 21.48 -1.23
C GLU A 263 -1.49 22.09 -2.55
N ARG A 264 -0.21 22.49 -2.62
CA ARG A 264 0.40 23.02 -3.83
C ARG A 264 1.62 22.19 -4.19
N LEU A 265 1.58 21.63 -5.39
CA LEU A 265 2.70 20.89 -5.96
C LEU A 265 3.53 21.80 -6.88
N ALA A 266 4.83 21.83 -6.64
CA ALA A 266 5.79 22.46 -7.52
C ALA A 266 5.88 21.69 -8.86
N PRO A 267 6.27 22.35 -9.97
CA PRO A 267 6.42 21.69 -11.27
C PRO A 267 7.33 20.46 -11.24
N ILE A 268 8.37 20.50 -10.41
CA ILE A 268 9.31 19.37 -10.23
C ILE A 268 8.63 18.15 -9.60
N GLU A 269 7.64 18.34 -8.75
CA GLU A 269 6.90 17.27 -8.08
C GLU A 269 5.91 16.61 -9.05
N TRP A 270 5.29 17.39 -9.94
CA TRP A 270 4.50 16.86 -11.06
C TRP A 270 5.35 16.02 -12.01
N LEU A 271 6.55 16.50 -12.33
CA LEU A 271 7.49 15.72 -13.15
C LEU A 271 7.91 14.43 -12.43
N ALA A 272 8.16 14.49 -11.12
CA ALA A 272 8.55 13.33 -10.32
C ALA A 272 7.44 12.28 -10.24
N LEU A 273 6.20 12.72 -10.04
CA LEU A 273 5.02 11.86 -10.15
C LEU A 273 5.00 11.14 -11.51
N GLY A 274 5.17 11.88 -12.62
CA GLY A 274 5.19 11.30 -13.96
C GLY A 274 6.30 10.26 -14.14
N VAL A 275 7.52 10.57 -13.69
CA VAL A 275 8.68 9.66 -13.76
C VAL A 275 8.47 8.40 -12.91
N ILE A 276 7.96 8.54 -11.69
CA ILE A 276 7.72 7.39 -10.80
C ILE A 276 6.61 6.52 -11.36
N VAL A 277 5.47 7.08 -11.76
CA VAL A 277 4.38 6.30 -12.36
C VAL A 277 4.85 5.58 -13.62
N PHE A 278 5.63 6.24 -14.48
CA PHE A 278 6.22 5.61 -15.66
C PHE A 278 7.15 4.44 -15.30
N ALA A 279 8.04 4.61 -14.32
CA ALA A 279 8.91 3.56 -13.82
C ALA A 279 8.13 2.33 -13.33
N VAL A 280 7.07 2.55 -12.56
CA VAL A 280 6.23 1.48 -12.00
C VAL A 280 5.47 0.77 -13.12
N VAL A 281 4.93 1.51 -14.10
CA VAL A 281 4.31 0.92 -15.31
C VAL A 281 5.32 0.09 -16.09
N LEU A 282 6.56 0.56 -16.25
CA LEU A 282 7.62 -0.16 -16.95
C LEU A 282 7.96 -1.49 -16.26
N VAL A 283 8.08 -1.49 -14.92
CA VAL A 283 8.36 -2.69 -14.13
C VAL A 283 7.23 -3.72 -14.21
N THR A 284 5.99 -3.25 -14.20
CA THR A 284 4.81 -4.12 -14.02
C THR A 284 4.24 -4.62 -15.35
N LEU A 285 4.19 -3.75 -16.36
CA LEU A 285 3.63 -4.01 -17.67
C LEU A 285 4.69 -4.21 -18.76
N GLY A 286 5.94 -3.81 -18.53
CA GLY A 286 7.01 -3.88 -19.54
C GLY A 286 7.22 -5.28 -20.11
N LYS A 287 6.99 -6.33 -19.32
CA LYS A 287 7.10 -7.72 -19.81
C LYS A 287 6.04 -8.11 -20.85
N TYR A 288 4.88 -7.42 -20.85
CA TYR A 288 3.78 -7.60 -21.80
C TYR A 288 3.90 -6.63 -22.98
N LEU A 289 4.34 -5.40 -22.72
CA LEU A 289 4.57 -4.38 -23.76
C LEU A 289 5.79 -4.69 -24.62
N PHE A 290 6.82 -5.29 -24.02
CA PHE A 290 8.06 -5.69 -24.67
C PHE A 290 8.32 -7.18 -24.43
N PRO A 291 7.58 -8.06 -25.12
CA PRO A 291 7.79 -9.50 -25.03
C PRO A 291 9.20 -9.86 -25.55
N ALA A 292 9.91 -10.73 -24.82
CA ALA A 292 11.20 -11.23 -25.27
C ALA A 292 11.01 -12.03 -26.56
N LYS A 293 11.89 -11.81 -27.55
CA LYS A 293 11.89 -12.59 -28.79
C LYS A 293 12.07 -14.07 -28.43
N PRO A 294 11.21 -15.00 -28.92
CA PRO A 294 11.40 -16.42 -28.66
C PRO A 294 12.79 -16.81 -29.15
N MET A 295 13.54 -17.46 -28.27
CA MET A 295 14.85 -18.02 -28.60
C MET A 295 14.59 -19.11 -29.64
N PRO A 296 15.28 -19.14 -30.79
CA PRO A 296 15.11 -20.22 -31.74
C PRO A 296 15.40 -21.53 -31.02
N ASP A 297 14.45 -22.46 -31.07
CA ASP A 297 14.60 -23.77 -30.46
C ASP A 297 15.91 -24.39 -30.94
N ALA A 298 16.70 -24.92 -29.99
CA ALA A 298 17.84 -25.79 -30.30
C ALA A 298 17.30 -27.15 -30.81
N VAL A 299 16.66 -27.13 -31.98
CA VAL A 299 16.20 -28.30 -32.73
C VAL A 299 17.04 -28.38 -33.99
N GLU A 300 18.36 -28.43 -33.86
CA GLU A 300 19.22 -28.84 -34.97
C GLU A 300 20.61 -29.29 -34.49
N ASN A 301 20.69 -30.36 -33.70
CA ASN A 301 21.93 -31.14 -33.63
C ASN A 301 21.75 -32.59 -33.16
N LYS A 302 20.72 -33.28 -33.68
CA LYS A 302 20.53 -34.72 -33.45
C LYS A 302 20.44 -35.56 -34.73
N LYS A 303 20.87 -35.03 -35.88
CA LYS A 303 20.79 -35.72 -37.18
C LYS A 303 22.13 -36.12 -37.83
N THR A 304 23.24 -36.13 -37.09
CA THR A 304 24.57 -36.46 -37.68
C THR A 304 25.34 -37.55 -36.95
N LEU A 305 24.64 -38.53 -36.37
CA LEU A 305 25.24 -39.80 -35.94
C LEU A 305 24.25 -40.95 -36.21
N GLN A 306 24.14 -41.33 -37.48
CA GLN A 306 23.75 -42.67 -37.92
C GLN A 306 24.73 -43.11 -39.00
#